data_AF-A0A8B4TSF2-F1
#
_entry.id   AF-A0A8B4TSF2-F1
#
_cell.length_a   1.000
_cell.length_b   1.000
_cell.length_c   1.000
_cell.angle_alpha   90.00
_cell.angle_beta   90.00
_cell.angle_gamma   90.00
#
_symmetry.space_group_name_H-M   'P 1'
#
loop_
_entity.id
_entity.type
_entity.pdbx_description
1 polymer ?
#
loop_
_entity_poly.entity_id
_entity_poly.type
_entity_poly.pdbx_seq_one_letter_code
_entity_poly.pdbx_strand_id
1 'polypeptide(L)'
;MSVAAGNKNHLTRLIAVILTGILAGVSGMVLALILHAIQHLAFGYSAGQIVGSVSFLQGVTESSWPRRIAAIVAGGVVAGFGWWLLGRYGQKRVSIAAAVANPSVPMPAGTTTIHALLQIVTVALGSPLGREVAPREMGALGAGMVARKLGLLEDETRTLIACGAGAGLAAVYNVPLAGALFSLEVMLLSFSWEKTLAAIMTSAIAAWTATLGLGDESQYHFVSSALPYTFLWWAILAGPILGAGAWLFRKATSAARSRVRSNWQMPVFCLLGFSLLAILSLYFPELPGNGKGPMQLALSDGLPLSMVAVLLVLKMVVILAVRRGGRVVNPGAGGGRAGQPAALRALAIRVPWRR
;
A
#
# COMPACT_ATOMS: atom_id res chain seq x y z
N MET A 1 0.73 -28.40 37.25
CA MET A 1 0.26 -27.01 37.02
C MET A 1 1.09 -26.22 35.99
N SER A 2 2.37 -26.56 35.72
CA SER A 2 3.21 -25.89 34.71
C SER A 2 2.79 -26.16 33.24
N VAL A 3 2.40 -27.40 32.90
CA VAL A 3 1.98 -27.78 31.54
C VAL A 3 0.68 -27.08 31.10
N ALA A 4 -0.28 -26.90 32.02
CA ALA A 4 -1.54 -26.21 31.75
C ALA A 4 -1.36 -24.70 31.51
N ALA A 5 -0.38 -24.07 32.18
CA ALA A 5 -0.03 -22.67 31.97
C ALA A 5 0.70 -22.45 30.63
N GLY A 6 1.59 -23.37 30.24
CA GLY A 6 2.23 -23.36 28.92
C GLY A 6 1.23 -23.53 27.77
N ASN A 7 0.30 -24.49 27.89
CA ASN A 7 -0.69 -24.76 26.84
C ASN A 7 -1.69 -23.60 26.63
N LYS A 8 -2.04 -22.90 27.72
CA LYS A 8 -2.90 -21.71 27.68
C LYS A 8 -2.24 -20.58 26.87
N ASN A 9 -0.93 -20.39 27.02
CA ASN A 9 -0.19 -19.35 26.30
C ASN A 9 -0.09 -19.66 24.79
N HIS A 10 0.12 -20.92 24.40
CA HIS A 10 0.14 -21.32 23.00
C HIS A 10 -1.23 -21.15 22.31
N LEU A 11 -2.31 -21.52 23.00
CA LEU A 11 -3.67 -21.33 22.47
C LEU A 11 -3.98 -19.84 22.27
N THR A 12 -3.63 -18.98 23.23
CA THR A 12 -3.83 -17.52 23.11
C THR A 12 -3.06 -16.94 21.92
N ARG A 13 -1.81 -17.36 21.70
CA ARG A 13 -1.01 -16.96 20.52
C ARG A 13 -1.64 -17.40 19.21
N LEU A 14 -2.13 -18.63 19.13
CA LEU A 14 -2.80 -19.15 17.94
C LEU A 14 -4.08 -18.38 17.63
N ILE A 15 -4.91 -18.12 18.65
CA ILE A 15 -6.11 -17.30 18.53
C ILE A 15 -5.74 -15.90 18.03
N ALA A 16 -4.68 -15.30 18.56
CA ALA A 16 -4.22 -13.99 18.13
C ALA A 16 -3.83 -13.95 16.64
N VAL A 17 -3.12 -14.98 16.16
CA VAL A 17 -2.74 -15.13 14.75
C VAL A 17 -3.97 -15.28 13.86
N ILE A 18 -4.92 -16.15 14.22
CA ILE A 18 -6.14 -16.36 13.45
C ILE A 18 -6.97 -15.08 13.37
N LEU A 19 -7.23 -14.44 14.52
CA LEU A 19 -7.99 -13.18 14.57
C LEU A 19 -7.30 -12.07 13.78
N THR A 20 -5.97 -11.99 13.83
CA THR A 20 -5.20 -11.02 13.05
C THR A 20 -5.35 -11.25 11.55
N GLY A 21 -5.24 -12.50 11.10
CA GLY A 21 -5.46 -12.87 9.70
C GLY A 21 -6.86 -12.49 9.22
N ILE A 22 -7.90 -12.87 9.99
CA ILE A 22 -9.29 -12.56 9.64
C ILE A 22 -9.53 -11.04 9.60
N LEU A 23 -9.10 -10.29 10.62
CA LEU A 23 -9.28 -8.84 10.66
C LEU A 23 -8.53 -8.13 9.54
N ALA A 24 -7.30 -8.54 9.22
CA ALA A 24 -6.54 -8.01 8.10
C ALA A 24 -7.20 -8.34 6.76
N GLY A 25 -7.72 -9.56 6.60
CA GLY A 25 -8.47 -9.99 5.43
C GLY A 25 -9.75 -9.21 5.21
N VAL A 26 -10.61 -9.13 6.24
CA VAL A 26 -11.87 -8.35 6.19
C VAL A 26 -11.59 -6.87 5.94
N SER A 27 -10.59 -6.28 6.60
CA SER A 27 -10.26 -4.88 6.36
C SER A 27 -9.72 -4.64 4.94
N GLY A 28 -8.86 -5.52 4.43
CA GLY A 28 -8.39 -5.46 3.04
C GLY A 28 -9.55 -5.58 2.04
N MET A 29 -10.44 -6.54 2.25
CA MET A 29 -11.66 -6.76 1.46
C MET A 29 -12.55 -5.52 1.44
N VAL A 30 -12.90 -4.98 2.60
CA VAL A 30 -13.75 -3.79 2.72
C VAL A 30 -13.11 -2.57 2.05
N LEU A 31 -11.81 -2.34 2.24
CA LEU A 31 -11.11 -1.24 1.59
C LEU A 31 -11.10 -1.39 0.06
N ALA A 32 -10.93 -2.60 -0.46
CA ALA A 32 -10.99 -2.88 -1.89
C ALA A 32 -12.40 -2.70 -2.45
N LEU A 33 -13.45 -3.15 -1.75
CA LEU A 33 -14.84 -2.94 -2.16
C LEU A 33 -15.21 -1.45 -2.17
N ILE A 34 -14.77 -0.68 -1.17
CA ILE A 34 -14.94 0.78 -1.15
C ILE A 34 -14.23 1.42 -2.34
N LEU A 35 -13.01 0.98 -2.67
CA LEU A 35 -12.28 1.45 -3.83
C LEU A 35 -13.10 1.24 -5.12
N HIS A 36 -13.54 0.00 -5.35
CA HIS A 36 -14.31 -0.35 -6.55
C HIS A 36 -15.62 0.43 -6.63
N ALA A 37 -16.38 0.52 -5.53
CA ALA A 37 -17.62 1.28 -5.48
C ALA A 37 -17.41 2.76 -5.87
N ILE A 38 -16.37 3.41 -5.34
CA ILE A 38 -16.05 4.80 -5.69
C ILE A 38 -15.59 4.92 -7.15
N GLN A 39 -14.82 3.96 -7.68
CA GLN A 39 -14.41 3.97 -9.09
C GLN A 39 -15.60 3.87 -10.04
N HIS A 40 -16.52 2.94 -9.80
CA HIS A 40 -17.76 2.81 -10.58
C HIS A 40 -18.61 4.09 -10.53
N LEU A 41 -18.78 4.67 -9.33
CA LEU A 41 -19.54 5.91 -9.17
C LEU A 41 -18.87 7.09 -9.89
N ALA A 42 -17.56 7.25 -9.70
CA ALA A 42 -16.80 8.39 -10.21
C ALA A 42 -16.67 8.36 -11.74
N PHE A 43 -16.32 7.21 -12.32
CA PHE A 43 -16.06 7.08 -13.76
C PHE A 43 -17.25 6.55 -14.57
N GLY A 44 -18.28 6.02 -13.91
CA GLY A 44 -19.56 5.71 -14.55
C GLY A 44 -19.64 4.44 -15.36
N TYR A 45 -18.66 3.54 -15.24
CA TYR A 45 -18.70 2.24 -15.91
C TYR A 45 -19.54 1.24 -15.12
N SER A 46 -20.21 0.34 -15.86
CA SER A 46 -21.30 -0.56 -15.42
C SER A 46 -21.27 -0.99 -13.94
N ALA A 47 -22.38 -0.71 -13.24
CA ALA A 47 -22.65 -1.15 -11.88
C ALA A 47 -23.13 -2.62 -11.78
N GLY A 48 -23.17 -3.35 -12.90
CA GLY A 48 -23.74 -4.71 -12.97
C GLY A 48 -22.94 -5.77 -12.21
N GLN A 49 -21.69 -5.50 -11.86
CA GLN A 49 -20.85 -6.34 -11.00
C GLN A 49 -19.85 -5.42 -10.26
N ILE A 50 -20.02 -5.19 -8.95
CA ILE A 50 -19.01 -4.51 -8.11
C ILE A 50 -17.68 -5.27 -8.12
N VAL A 51 -17.75 -6.58 -8.37
CA VAL A 51 -16.64 -7.50 -8.64
C VAL A 51 -16.75 -7.94 -10.11
N GLY A 52 -16.45 -7.04 -11.03
CA GLY A 52 -16.49 -7.30 -12.47
C GLY A 52 -15.10 -7.36 -13.11
N SER A 53 -14.99 -7.95 -14.29
CA SER A 53 -13.75 -8.03 -15.09
C SER A 53 -13.32 -6.68 -15.70
N VAL A 54 -14.14 -5.64 -15.56
CA VAL A 54 -13.85 -4.31 -16.12
C VAL A 54 -12.72 -3.67 -15.33
N SER A 55 -11.58 -3.50 -15.99
CA SER A 55 -10.42 -2.87 -15.37
C SER A 55 -10.68 -1.38 -15.12
N PHE A 56 -10.05 -0.81 -14.08
CA PHE A 56 -10.09 0.62 -13.82
C PHE A 56 -9.66 1.45 -15.04
N LEU A 57 -8.68 0.96 -15.82
CA LEU A 57 -8.25 1.60 -17.05
C LEU A 57 -9.38 1.70 -18.06
N GLN A 58 -10.10 0.60 -18.30
CA GLN A 58 -11.26 0.60 -19.18
C GLN A 58 -12.32 1.59 -18.68
N GLY A 59 -12.60 1.61 -17.38
CA GLY A 59 -13.51 2.59 -16.77
C GLY A 59 -13.08 4.05 -16.99
N VAL A 60 -11.79 4.35 -16.87
CA VAL A 60 -11.26 5.69 -17.19
C VAL A 60 -11.41 5.98 -18.68
N THR A 61 -11.01 5.07 -19.57
CA THR A 61 -11.02 5.26 -21.02
C THR A 61 -12.43 5.48 -21.57
N GLU A 62 -13.41 4.70 -21.10
CA GLU A 62 -14.82 4.80 -21.52
C GLU A 62 -15.56 5.98 -20.88
N SER A 63 -15.07 6.50 -19.75
CA SER A 63 -15.68 7.68 -19.12
C SER A 63 -15.61 8.90 -20.03
N SER A 64 -16.72 9.65 -20.08
CA SER A 64 -16.76 10.93 -20.78
C SER A 64 -15.72 11.88 -20.21
N TRP A 65 -15.10 12.68 -21.09
CA TRP A 65 -14.03 13.58 -20.69
C TRP A 65 -14.41 14.55 -19.54
N PRO A 66 -15.65 15.10 -19.41
CA PRO A 66 -15.99 15.97 -18.29
C PRO A 66 -16.03 15.20 -16.98
N ARG A 67 -16.55 13.96 -17.00
CA ARG A 67 -16.64 13.09 -15.83
C ARG A 67 -15.26 12.67 -15.35
N ARG A 68 -14.37 12.31 -16.28
CA ARG A 68 -12.97 11.98 -15.99
C ARG A 68 -12.26 13.14 -15.29
N ILE A 69 -12.36 14.35 -15.83
CA ILE A 69 -11.77 15.55 -15.21
C ILE A 69 -12.38 15.79 -13.82
N ALA A 70 -13.71 15.76 -13.72
CA ALA A 70 -14.41 16.01 -12.45
C ALA A 70 -13.99 15.02 -11.36
N ALA A 71 -13.90 13.73 -11.68
CA ALA A 71 -13.46 12.68 -10.75
C ALA A 71 -12.03 12.93 -10.26
N ILE A 72 -11.08 13.19 -11.17
CA ILE A 72 -9.67 13.40 -10.82
C ILE A 72 -9.50 14.70 -10.02
N VAL A 73 -10.15 15.79 -10.43
CA VAL A 73 -10.09 17.07 -9.70
C VAL A 73 -10.71 16.93 -8.31
N ALA A 74 -11.84 16.22 -8.18
CA ALA A 74 -12.42 15.88 -6.87
C ALA A 74 -11.44 15.08 -6.02
N GLY A 75 -10.68 14.14 -6.61
CA GLY A 75 -9.57 13.45 -5.95
C GLY A 75 -8.53 14.40 -5.38
N GLY A 76 -8.19 15.47 -6.11
CA GLY A 76 -7.29 16.53 -5.64
C GLY A 76 -7.84 17.34 -4.47
N VAL A 77 -9.13 17.67 -4.48
CA VAL A 77 -9.83 18.34 -3.37
C VAL A 77 -9.84 17.44 -2.13
N VAL A 78 -10.27 16.18 -2.27
CA VAL A 78 -10.32 15.21 -1.18
C VAL A 78 -8.92 14.96 -0.60
N ALA A 79 -7.91 14.81 -1.45
CA ALA A 79 -6.53 14.66 -0.99
C ALA A 79 -6.05 15.92 -0.24
N GLY A 80 -6.18 17.08 -0.88
CA GLY A 80 -5.72 18.35 -0.36
C GLY A 80 -6.33 18.70 0.99
N PHE A 81 -7.66 18.79 1.03
CA PHE A 81 -8.39 19.13 2.25
C PHE A 81 -8.39 18.00 3.26
N GLY A 82 -8.57 16.75 2.83
CA GLY A 82 -8.66 15.61 3.74
C GLY A 82 -7.39 15.43 4.59
N TRP A 83 -6.21 15.44 3.96
CA TRP A 83 -4.97 15.32 4.72
C TRP A 83 -4.59 16.61 5.47
N TRP A 84 -5.01 17.79 4.99
CA TRP A 84 -4.83 19.04 5.72
C TRP A 84 -5.67 19.06 7.01
N LEU A 85 -6.96 18.71 6.94
CA LEU A 85 -7.85 18.58 8.08
C LEU A 85 -7.36 17.50 9.05
N LEU A 86 -6.97 16.32 8.54
CA LEU A 86 -6.42 15.25 9.37
C LEU A 86 -5.12 15.67 10.06
N GLY A 87 -4.30 16.50 9.41
CA GLY A 87 -3.09 17.06 10.01
C GLY A 87 -3.36 18.13 11.08
N ARG A 88 -4.48 18.85 10.96
CA ARG A 88 -4.88 19.93 11.88
C ARG A 88 -5.65 19.42 13.10
N TYR A 89 -6.53 18.44 12.91
CA TYR A 89 -7.45 17.97 13.96
C TYR A 89 -7.21 16.52 14.39
N GLY A 90 -6.45 15.74 13.61
CA GLY A 90 -6.15 14.36 13.94
C GLY A 90 -5.03 14.20 14.98
N GLN A 91 -5.01 13.06 15.66
CA GLN A 91 -3.93 12.70 16.57
C GLN A 91 -2.62 12.47 15.80
N LYS A 92 -1.49 12.56 16.49
CA LYS A 92 -0.18 12.31 15.89
C LYS A 92 -0.10 10.85 15.41
N ARG A 93 0.03 10.66 14.09
CA ARG A 93 0.05 9.33 13.47
C ARG A 93 1.26 8.51 13.92
N VAL A 94 1.04 7.25 14.25
CA VAL A 94 2.12 6.28 14.48
C VAL A 94 2.27 5.46 13.21
N SER A 95 3.48 5.41 12.64
CA SER A 95 3.75 4.56 11.48
C SER A 95 3.77 3.10 11.89
N ILE A 96 3.52 2.19 10.94
CA ILE A 96 3.65 0.74 11.19
C ILE A 96 5.05 0.42 11.73
N ALA A 97 6.11 0.95 11.11
CA ALA A 97 7.47 0.76 11.56
C ALA A 97 7.71 1.28 12.99
N ALA A 98 7.10 2.42 13.37
CA ALA A 98 7.18 2.94 14.73
C ALA A 98 6.41 2.08 15.73
N ALA A 99 5.24 1.55 15.34
CA ALA A 99 4.45 0.63 16.16
C ALA A 99 5.16 -0.73 16.34
N VAL A 100 5.88 -1.21 15.33
CA VAL A 100 6.72 -2.42 15.44
C VAL A 100 7.95 -2.14 16.32
N ALA A 101 8.55 -0.95 16.21
CA ALA A 101 9.72 -0.59 17.01
C ALA A 101 9.39 -0.33 18.49
N ASN A 102 8.20 0.21 18.78
CA ASN A 102 7.71 0.45 20.13
C ASN A 102 6.23 0.03 20.25
N PRO A 103 5.94 -1.27 20.41
CA PRO A 103 4.59 -1.81 20.44
C PRO A 103 3.78 -1.38 21.68
N SER A 104 4.43 -0.82 22.71
CA SER A 104 3.74 -0.23 23.86
C SER A 104 2.92 1.03 23.50
N VAL A 105 3.27 1.72 22.42
CA VAL A 105 2.57 2.92 21.94
C VAL A 105 1.52 2.52 20.88
N PRO A 106 0.22 2.56 21.21
CA PRO A 106 -0.81 2.14 20.27
C PRO A 106 -0.95 3.11 19.09
N MET A 107 -1.24 2.56 17.91
CA MET A 107 -1.65 3.36 16.75
C MET A 107 -3.02 4.02 17.02
N PRO A 108 -3.18 5.34 16.79
CA PRO A 108 -4.43 6.03 17.06
C PRO A 108 -5.50 5.60 16.05
N ALA A 109 -6.48 4.80 16.51
CA ALA A 109 -7.44 4.12 15.64
C ALA A 109 -8.19 5.07 14.70
N GLY A 110 -8.83 6.12 15.24
CA GLY A 110 -9.61 7.06 14.41
C GLY A 110 -8.77 7.76 13.34
N THR A 111 -7.60 8.29 13.70
CA THR A 111 -6.73 8.98 12.74
C THR A 111 -6.15 8.01 11.71
N THR A 112 -5.80 6.78 12.11
CA THR A 112 -5.27 5.74 11.22
C THR A 112 -6.34 5.29 10.22
N THR A 113 -7.56 5.04 10.68
CA THR A 113 -8.68 4.66 9.80
C THR A 113 -9.04 5.77 8.82
N ILE A 114 -9.13 7.03 9.26
CA ILE A 114 -9.37 8.16 8.35
C ILE A 114 -8.21 8.29 7.34
N HIS A 115 -6.96 8.08 7.78
CA HIS A 115 -5.81 8.08 6.88
C HIS A 115 -5.92 6.98 5.82
N ALA A 116 -6.29 5.77 6.21
CA ALA A 116 -6.48 4.64 5.31
C ALA A 116 -7.61 4.91 4.30
N LEU A 117 -8.77 5.40 4.77
CA LEU A 117 -9.90 5.75 3.90
C LEU A 117 -9.57 6.87 2.92
N LEU A 118 -8.87 7.92 3.34
CA LEU A 118 -8.42 9.00 2.44
C LEU A 118 -7.52 8.47 1.32
N GLN A 119 -6.65 7.49 1.60
CA GLN A 119 -5.85 6.83 0.56
C GLN A 119 -6.76 6.10 -0.43
N ILE A 120 -7.68 5.27 0.06
CA ILE A 120 -8.59 4.52 -0.80
C ILE A 120 -9.43 5.46 -1.67
N VAL A 121 -10.09 6.45 -1.09
CA VAL A 121 -10.96 7.38 -1.84
C VAL A 121 -10.17 8.13 -2.90
N THR A 122 -8.97 8.63 -2.58
CA THR A 122 -8.19 9.42 -3.54
C THR A 122 -7.62 8.56 -4.67
N VAL A 123 -7.21 7.32 -4.38
CA VAL A 123 -6.80 6.34 -5.41
C VAL A 123 -7.97 5.94 -6.29
N ALA A 124 -9.14 5.72 -5.70
CA ALA A 124 -10.36 5.43 -6.45
C ALA A 124 -10.76 6.59 -7.40
N LEU A 125 -10.50 7.84 -7.00
CA LEU A 125 -10.69 9.04 -7.83
C LEU A 125 -9.56 9.28 -8.85
N GLY A 126 -8.61 8.35 -8.99
CA GLY A 126 -7.58 8.39 -10.02
C GLY A 126 -6.22 8.91 -9.57
N SER A 127 -5.98 9.08 -8.27
CA SER A 127 -4.64 9.44 -7.76
C SER A 127 -3.56 8.52 -8.33
N PRO A 128 -2.39 9.08 -8.73
CA PRO A 128 -1.29 8.31 -9.29
C PRO A 128 -0.50 7.56 -8.20
N LEU A 129 -0.83 7.80 -6.93
CA LEU A 129 -0.22 7.17 -5.76
C LEU A 129 -0.88 5.82 -5.48
N GLY A 130 -0.12 4.85 -4.97
CA GLY A 130 -0.66 3.52 -4.67
C GLY A 130 -1.57 3.48 -3.43
N ARG A 131 -2.50 2.52 -3.40
CA ARG A 131 -3.34 2.15 -2.24
C ARG A 131 -2.69 1.17 -1.27
N GLU A 132 -1.43 0.84 -1.50
CA GLU A 132 -0.65 -0.20 -0.81
C GLU A 132 -0.58 -0.03 0.71
N VAL A 133 -0.63 1.21 1.21
CA VAL A 133 -0.33 1.50 2.62
C VAL A 133 -1.58 1.32 3.50
N ALA A 134 -2.76 1.71 3.04
CA ALA A 134 -4.00 1.64 3.81
C ALA A 134 -4.32 0.24 4.38
N PRO A 135 -4.27 -0.86 3.60
CA PRO A 135 -4.51 -2.21 4.12
C PRO A 135 -3.48 -2.65 5.15
N ARG A 136 -2.21 -2.28 4.94
CA ARG A 136 -1.12 -2.57 5.89
C ARG A 136 -1.32 -1.84 7.21
N GLU A 137 -1.77 -0.58 7.17
CA GLU A 137 -2.07 0.20 8.37
C GLU A 137 -3.27 -0.37 9.12
N MET A 138 -4.34 -0.75 8.42
CA MET A 138 -5.51 -1.37 9.04
C MET A 138 -5.20 -2.74 9.63
N GLY A 139 -4.40 -3.56 8.94
CA GLY A 139 -3.94 -4.85 9.44
C GLY A 139 -3.04 -4.72 10.67
N ALA A 140 -2.09 -3.77 10.66
CA ALA A 140 -1.23 -3.47 11.81
C ALA A 140 -2.04 -2.93 13.01
N LEU A 141 -3.01 -2.05 12.76
CA LEU A 141 -3.90 -1.50 13.77
C LEU A 141 -4.74 -2.60 14.43
N GLY A 142 -5.36 -3.46 13.62
CA GLY A 142 -6.17 -4.59 14.08
C GLY A 142 -5.34 -5.60 14.88
N ALA A 143 -4.16 -5.97 14.39
CA ALA A 143 -3.22 -6.82 15.09
C ALA A 143 -2.82 -6.26 16.47
N GLY A 144 -2.51 -4.97 16.55
CA GLY A 144 -2.20 -4.31 17.81
C GLY A 144 -3.38 -4.32 18.80
N MET A 145 -4.62 -4.17 18.31
CA MET A 145 -5.82 -4.28 19.14
C MET A 145 -6.03 -5.70 19.67
N VAL A 146 -5.86 -6.72 18.82
CA VAL A 146 -5.95 -8.13 19.19
C VAL A 146 -4.90 -8.48 20.25
N ALA A 147 -3.64 -8.11 20.01
CA ALA A 147 -2.53 -8.40 20.92
C ALA A 147 -2.78 -7.81 22.32
N ARG A 148 -3.21 -6.54 22.39
CA ARG A 148 -3.53 -5.88 23.68
C ARG A 148 -4.73 -6.51 24.37
N LYS A 149 -5.79 -6.83 23.62
CA LYS A 149 -7.00 -7.47 24.18
C LYS A 149 -6.70 -8.85 24.77
N LEU A 150 -5.76 -9.58 24.18
CA LEU A 150 -5.34 -10.90 24.64
C LEU A 150 -4.18 -10.86 25.65
N GLY A 151 -3.69 -9.67 26.02
CA GLY A 151 -2.62 -9.51 27.01
C GLY A 151 -1.28 -10.10 26.56
N LEU A 152 -0.97 -10.05 25.25
CA LEU A 152 0.30 -10.56 24.73
C LEU A 152 1.49 -9.73 25.20
N LEU A 153 2.65 -10.39 25.27
CA LEU A 153 3.93 -9.76 25.60
C LEU A 153 4.38 -8.79 24.49
N GLU A 154 5.40 -8.01 24.79
CA GLU A 154 5.89 -6.96 23.89
C GLU A 154 6.44 -7.51 22.56
N ASP A 155 7.27 -8.56 22.59
CA ASP A 155 7.82 -9.19 21.37
C ASP A 155 6.73 -9.91 20.54
N GLU A 156 5.74 -10.49 21.21
CA GLU A 156 4.58 -11.12 20.56
C GLU A 156 3.70 -10.07 19.88
N THR A 157 3.44 -8.95 20.57
CA THR A 157 2.70 -7.81 20.02
C THR A 157 3.43 -7.20 18.82
N ARG A 158 4.76 -7.02 18.93
CA ARG A 158 5.62 -6.57 17.83
C ARG A 158 5.49 -7.49 16.62
N THR A 159 5.60 -8.80 16.86
CA THR A 159 5.47 -9.82 15.82
C THR A 159 4.10 -9.75 15.16
N LEU A 160 3.04 -9.65 15.96
CA LEU A 160 1.66 -9.62 15.46
C LEU A 160 1.37 -8.34 14.67
N ILE A 161 1.83 -7.16 15.10
CA ILE A 161 1.69 -5.90 14.35
C ILE A 161 2.39 -5.99 12.99
N ALA A 162 3.61 -6.54 12.94
CA ALA A 162 4.33 -6.75 11.70
C ALA A 162 3.62 -7.74 10.77
N CYS A 163 3.16 -8.88 11.32
CA CYS A 163 2.38 -9.88 10.61
C CYS A 163 1.05 -9.31 10.10
N GLY A 164 0.36 -8.48 10.89
CA GLY A 164 -0.86 -7.79 10.48
C GLY A 164 -0.64 -6.84 9.31
N ALA A 165 0.50 -6.13 9.30
CA ALA A 165 0.88 -5.31 8.15
C ALA A 165 1.09 -6.16 6.89
N GLY A 166 1.82 -7.28 6.98
CA GLY A 166 1.99 -8.20 5.85
C GLY A 166 0.69 -8.88 5.42
N ALA A 167 -0.16 -9.25 6.37
CA ALA A 167 -1.47 -9.83 6.12
C ALA A 167 -2.40 -8.85 5.37
N GLY A 168 -2.35 -7.55 5.70
CA GLY A 168 -3.06 -6.52 4.93
C GLY A 168 -2.56 -6.39 3.49
N LEU A 169 -1.25 -6.56 3.25
CA LEU A 169 -0.68 -6.63 1.90
C LEU A 169 -1.17 -7.88 1.16
N ALA A 170 -1.13 -9.04 1.82
CA ALA A 170 -1.62 -10.30 1.27
C ALA A 170 -3.09 -10.25 0.88
N ALA A 171 -3.96 -9.70 1.75
CA ALA A 171 -5.40 -9.57 1.53
C ALA A 171 -5.76 -8.80 0.26
N VAL A 172 -5.01 -7.73 -0.05
CA VAL A 172 -5.36 -6.80 -1.12
C VAL A 172 -4.74 -7.13 -2.47
N TYR A 173 -3.70 -7.96 -2.48
CA TYR A 173 -3.04 -8.42 -3.70
C TYR A 173 -3.23 -9.90 -3.99
N ASN A 174 -3.84 -10.66 -3.08
CA ASN A 174 -3.92 -12.12 -3.12
C ASN A 174 -2.53 -12.78 -3.24
N VAL A 175 -1.54 -12.27 -2.50
CA VAL A 175 -0.14 -12.77 -2.52
C VAL A 175 0.34 -13.08 -1.09
N PRO A 176 -0.09 -14.21 -0.50
CA PRO A 176 0.20 -14.54 0.90
C PRO A 176 1.70 -14.68 1.19
N LEU A 177 2.48 -15.25 0.26
CA LEU A 177 3.92 -15.39 0.43
C LEU A 177 4.65 -14.02 0.45
N ALA A 178 4.22 -13.07 -0.38
CA ALA A 178 4.79 -11.73 -0.37
C ALA A 178 4.44 -10.97 0.93
N GLY A 179 3.22 -11.16 1.46
CA GLY A 179 2.84 -10.63 2.77
C GLY A 179 3.69 -11.20 3.92
N ALA A 180 3.96 -12.50 3.89
CA ALA A 180 4.80 -13.15 4.88
C ALA A 180 6.26 -12.66 4.82
N LEU A 181 6.85 -12.61 3.61
CA LEU A 181 8.21 -12.09 3.40
C LEU A 181 8.32 -10.62 3.78
N PHE A 182 7.33 -9.79 3.45
CA PHE A 182 7.28 -8.40 3.89
C PHE A 182 7.34 -8.27 5.42
N SER A 183 6.62 -9.15 6.14
CA SER A 183 6.63 -9.17 7.60
C SER A 183 8.02 -9.52 8.15
N LEU A 184 8.65 -10.57 7.61
CA LEU A 184 9.92 -11.10 8.11
C LEU A 184 11.12 -10.23 7.72
N GLU A 185 11.20 -9.83 6.46
CA GLU A 185 12.35 -9.14 5.88
C GLU A 185 12.27 -7.63 6.04
N VAL A 186 11.07 -7.03 5.89
CA VAL A 186 10.95 -5.56 5.87
C VAL A 186 10.55 -5.01 7.24
N MET A 187 9.65 -5.68 7.97
CA MET A 187 9.15 -5.20 9.26
C MET A 187 9.96 -5.73 10.44
N LEU A 188 10.25 -7.03 10.49
CA LEU A 188 10.91 -7.68 11.64
C LEU A 188 12.42 -7.78 11.52
N LEU A 189 12.94 -7.97 10.30
CA LEU A 189 14.35 -8.32 10.03
C LEU A 189 14.79 -9.56 10.84
N SER A 190 13.91 -10.57 10.93
CA SER A 190 14.12 -11.76 11.77
C SER A 190 13.35 -12.97 11.23
N PHE A 191 14.01 -14.14 11.19
CA PHE A 191 13.48 -15.39 10.64
C PHE A 191 13.44 -16.53 11.69
N SER A 192 12.92 -16.26 12.89
CA SER A 192 12.67 -17.36 13.85
C SER A 192 11.50 -18.23 13.38
N TRP A 193 11.50 -19.52 13.73
CA TRP A 193 10.45 -20.47 13.36
C TRP A 193 9.04 -19.96 13.73
N GLU A 194 8.88 -19.44 14.95
CA GLU A 194 7.61 -18.89 15.42
C GLU A 194 7.13 -17.68 14.61
N LYS A 195 8.05 -16.75 14.28
CA LYS A 195 7.75 -15.54 13.49
C LYS A 195 7.38 -15.91 12.06
N THR A 196 8.08 -16.87 11.47
CA THR A 196 7.81 -17.38 10.12
C THR A 196 6.44 -18.04 10.04
N LEU A 197 6.11 -18.92 11.00
CA LEU A 197 4.78 -19.55 11.06
C LEU A 197 3.67 -18.51 11.24
N ALA A 198 3.85 -17.55 12.15
CA ALA A 198 2.87 -16.47 12.35
C ALA A 198 2.67 -15.64 11.07
N ALA A 199 3.75 -15.27 10.38
CA ALA A 199 3.71 -14.47 9.15
C ALA A 199 3.00 -15.22 8.01
N ILE A 200 3.30 -16.50 7.82
CA ILE A 200 2.66 -17.35 6.81
C ILE A 200 1.18 -17.53 7.13
N MET A 201 0.83 -17.91 8.37
CA MET A 201 -0.57 -18.17 8.74
C MET A 201 -1.42 -16.91 8.67
N THR A 202 -0.97 -15.79 9.25
CA THR A 202 -1.72 -14.52 9.16
C THR A 202 -1.94 -14.08 7.72
N SER A 203 -0.91 -14.19 6.86
CA SER A 203 -1.01 -13.79 5.45
C SER A 203 -1.89 -14.70 4.63
N ALA A 204 -1.81 -16.03 4.84
CA ALA A 204 -2.67 -17.00 4.18
C ALA A 204 -4.14 -16.83 4.57
N ILE A 205 -4.42 -16.70 5.88
CA ILE A 205 -5.79 -16.47 6.39
C ILE A 205 -6.34 -15.15 5.84
N ALA A 206 -5.53 -14.08 5.80
CA ALA A 206 -5.98 -12.79 5.30
C ALA A 206 -6.28 -12.81 3.79
N ALA A 207 -5.43 -13.45 2.98
CA ALA A 207 -5.69 -13.64 1.55
C ALA A 207 -6.97 -14.44 1.32
N TRP A 208 -7.12 -15.59 2.00
CA TRP A 208 -8.33 -16.42 1.91
C TRP A 208 -9.59 -15.69 2.40
N THR A 209 -9.50 -14.93 3.49
CA THR A 209 -10.66 -14.15 3.98
C THR A 209 -11.07 -13.08 2.97
N ALA A 210 -10.11 -12.47 2.27
CA ALA A 210 -10.40 -11.44 1.28
C ALA A 210 -11.07 -12.00 0.02
N THR A 211 -10.76 -13.24 -0.38
CA THR A 211 -11.37 -13.87 -1.56
C THR A 211 -12.87 -14.13 -1.37
N LEU A 212 -13.36 -14.23 -0.12
CA LEU A 212 -14.79 -14.39 0.18
C LEU A 212 -15.66 -13.24 -0.36
N GLY A 213 -15.10 -12.02 -0.48
CA GLY A 213 -15.82 -10.87 -1.04
C GLY A 213 -15.23 -10.28 -2.31
N LEU A 214 -13.97 -10.60 -2.64
CA LEU A 214 -13.31 -10.13 -3.86
C LEU A 214 -13.23 -11.19 -4.97
N GLY A 215 -13.57 -12.45 -4.67
CA GLY A 215 -13.32 -13.58 -5.56
C GLY A 215 -11.85 -14.02 -5.58
N ASP A 216 -11.57 -15.10 -6.29
CA ASP A 216 -10.21 -15.62 -6.50
C ASP A 216 -9.66 -15.18 -7.86
N GLU A 217 -9.45 -13.86 -8.00
CA GLU A 217 -8.94 -13.26 -9.23
C GLU A 217 -7.48 -12.83 -9.07
N SER A 218 -6.66 -13.16 -10.08
CA SER A 218 -5.27 -12.72 -10.14
C SER A 218 -5.19 -11.22 -10.40
N GLN A 219 -4.19 -10.56 -9.84
CA GLN A 219 -3.97 -9.14 -10.14
C GLN A 219 -3.50 -8.90 -11.58
N TYR A 220 -2.78 -9.85 -12.18
CA TYR A 220 -2.31 -9.75 -13.56
C TYR A 220 -2.60 -11.06 -14.30
N HIS A 221 -3.01 -10.92 -15.56
CA HIS A 221 -3.22 -12.06 -16.46
C HIS A 221 -2.14 -12.03 -17.52
N PHE A 222 -1.27 -13.03 -17.54
CA PHE A 222 -0.25 -13.17 -18.56
C PHE A 222 -0.03 -14.64 -18.86
N VAL A 223 0.39 -14.94 -20.08
CA VAL A 223 0.72 -16.30 -20.49
C VAL A 223 2.16 -16.58 -20.05
N SER A 224 2.34 -17.52 -19.12
CA SER A 224 3.67 -17.95 -18.71
C SER A 224 4.28 -18.84 -19.80
N SER A 225 5.09 -18.26 -20.68
CA SER A 225 5.94 -19.02 -21.60
C SER A 225 7.28 -19.35 -20.94
N ALA A 226 7.92 -20.43 -21.37
CA ALA A 226 9.27 -20.74 -20.94
C ALA A 226 10.21 -19.60 -21.39
N LEU A 227 10.73 -18.84 -20.42
CA LEU A 227 11.66 -17.76 -20.72
C LEU A 227 13.00 -18.35 -21.14
N PRO A 228 13.59 -17.87 -22.25
CA PRO A 228 14.91 -18.32 -22.66
C PRO A 228 15.95 -17.88 -21.62
N TYR A 229 17.03 -18.65 -21.46
CA TYR A 229 18.13 -18.33 -20.54
C TYR A 229 18.74 -16.94 -20.79
N THR A 230 18.61 -16.40 -22.00
CA THR A 230 19.01 -15.02 -22.35
C THR A 230 18.29 -13.97 -21.52
N PHE A 231 17.10 -14.25 -20.99
CA PHE A 231 16.37 -13.35 -20.10
C PHE A 231 17.11 -13.11 -18.77
N LEU A 232 17.91 -14.07 -18.29
CA LEU A 232 18.71 -13.89 -17.08
C LEU A 232 19.79 -12.81 -17.27
N TRP A 233 20.45 -12.81 -18.43
CA TRP A 233 21.43 -11.76 -18.77
C TRP A 233 20.77 -10.39 -18.86
N TRP A 234 19.58 -10.32 -19.48
CA TRP A 234 18.78 -9.10 -19.49
C TRP A 234 18.42 -8.63 -18.08
N ALA A 235 18.02 -9.52 -17.17
CA ALA A 235 17.70 -9.18 -15.79
C ALA A 235 18.94 -8.66 -15.02
N ILE A 236 20.11 -9.27 -15.22
CA ILE A 236 21.38 -8.83 -14.61
C ILE A 236 21.75 -7.43 -15.08
N LEU A 237 21.54 -7.11 -16.36
CA LEU A 237 21.86 -5.79 -16.93
C LEU A 237 20.81 -4.73 -16.56
N ALA A 238 19.52 -5.08 -16.62
CA ALA A 238 18.42 -4.19 -16.32
C ALA A 238 18.32 -3.86 -14.82
N GLY A 239 18.66 -4.81 -13.94
CA GLY A 239 18.56 -4.67 -12.49
C GLY A 239 19.27 -3.42 -11.94
N PRO A 240 20.57 -3.20 -12.22
CA PRO A 240 21.29 -1.98 -11.82
C PRO A 240 20.68 -0.70 -12.39
N ILE A 241 20.20 -0.71 -13.64
CA ILE A 241 19.58 0.45 -14.30
C ILE A 241 18.27 0.82 -13.61
N LEU A 242 17.39 -0.17 -13.39
CA LEU A 242 16.13 0.01 -12.67
C LEU A 242 16.37 0.41 -11.22
N GLY A 243 17.39 -0.16 -10.57
CA GLY A 243 17.81 0.18 -9.21
C GLY A 243 18.30 1.62 -9.09
N ALA A 244 19.13 2.08 -10.04
CA ALA A 244 19.58 3.47 -10.11
C ALA A 244 18.41 4.43 -10.38
N GLY A 245 17.48 4.06 -11.27
CA GLY A 245 16.25 4.80 -11.53
C GLY A 245 15.37 4.92 -10.29
N ALA A 246 15.15 3.82 -9.57
CA ALA A 246 14.40 3.80 -8.31
C ALA A 246 15.07 4.66 -7.22
N TRP A 247 16.41 4.60 -7.12
CA TRP A 247 17.18 5.45 -6.21
C TRP A 247 17.02 6.94 -6.53
N LEU A 248 17.11 7.31 -7.83
CA LEU A 248 16.94 8.69 -8.28
C LEU A 248 15.51 9.18 -8.02
N PHE A 249 14.51 8.35 -8.32
CA PHE A 249 13.11 8.66 -8.05
C PHE A 249 12.84 8.85 -6.55
N ARG A 250 13.43 8.01 -5.70
CA ARG A 250 13.38 8.17 -4.24
C ARG A 250 14.01 9.49 -3.79
N LYS A 251 15.15 9.89 -4.38
CA LYS A 251 15.80 11.18 -4.09
C LYS A 251 14.93 12.35 -4.52
N ALA A 252 14.36 12.30 -5.73
CA ALA A 252 13.47 13.33 -6.27
C ALA A 252 12.19 13.50 -5.42
N THR A 253 11.52 12.40 -5.07
CA THR A 253 10.32 12.44 -4.22
C THR A 253 10.63 12.90 -2.79
N SER A 254 11.79 12.56 -2.24
CA SER A 254 12.25 13.06 -0.94
C SER A 254 12.54 14.57 -0.97
N ALA A 255 13.19 15.06 -2.03
CA ALA A 255 13.46 16.48 -2.23
C ALA A 255 12.17 17.30 -2.48
N ALA A 256 11.23 16.76 -3.25
CA ALA A 256 9.91 17.36 -3.41
C ALA A 256 9.21 17.50 -2.05
N ARG A 257 9.30 16.46 -1.21
CA ARG A 257 8.73 16.45 0.15
C ARG A 257 9.37 17.46 1.10
N SER A 258 10.68 17.66 1.08
CA SER A 258 11.35 18.58 2.02
C SER A 258 10.93 20.05 1.84
N ARG A 259 10.41 20.37 0.65
CA ARG A 259 9.91 21.70 0.28
C ARG A 259 8.42 21.90 0.61
N VAL A 260 7.73 20.86 1.06
CA VAL A 260 6.30 20.91 1.38
C VAL A 260 6.08 21.59 2.73
N ARG A 261 5.24 22.63 2.75
CA ARG A 261 4.75 23.26 3.98
C ARG A 261 3.39 22.67 4.35
N SER A 262 3.22 22.24 5.60
CA SER A 262 1.96 21.69 6.10
C SER A 262 1.01 22.81 6.55
N ASN A 263 0.73 23.75 5.66
CA ASN A 263 -0.11 24.93 5.88
C ASN A 263 -1.28 24.95 4.87
N TRP A 264 -1.99 26.08 4.78
CA TRP A 264 -3.12 26.28 3.86
C TRP A 264 -2.77 26.06 2.38
N GLN A 265 -1.48 26.04 2.01
CA GLN A 265 -1.02 25.84 0.63
C GLN A 265 -1.16 24.38 0.17
N MET A 266 -1.30 23.43 1.11
CA MET A 266 -1.41 22.01 0.82
C MET A 266 -2.60 21.66 -0.09
N PRO A 267 -3.85 22.09 0.22
CA PRO A 267 -4.97 21.94 -0.70
C PRO A 267 -4.72 22.47 -2.11
N VAL A 268 -4.08 23.64 -2.23
CA VAL A 268 -3.82 24.29 -3.52
C VAL A 268 -2.85 23.48 -4.37
N PHE A 269 -1.70 23.06 -3.82
CA PHE A 269 -0.73 22.28 -4.57
C PHE A 269 -1.25 20.87 -4.91
N CYS A 270 -2.09 20.28 -4.06
CA CYS A 270 -2.78 19.02 -4.38
C CYS A 270 -3.71 19.22 -5.57
N LEU A 271 -4.54 20.27 -5.54
CA LEU A 271 -5.46 20.59 -6.63
C LEU A 271 -4.71 20.79 -7.95
N LEU A 272 -3.62 21.57 -7.96
CA LEU A 272 -2.80 21.78 -9.15
C LEU A 272 -2.20 20.47 -9.70
N GLY A 273 -1.69 19.59 -8.83
CA GLY A 273 -1.14 18.30 -9.25
C GLY A 273 -2.20 17.37 -9.87
N PHE A 274 -3.40 17.35 -9.30
CA PHE A 274 -4.52 16.57 -9.85
C PHE A 274 -5.14 17.22 -11.09
N SER A 275 -5.17 18.55 -11.19
CA SER A 275 -5.57 19.24 -12.43
C SER A 275 -4.62 18.94 -13.58
N LEU A 276 -3.30 18.90 -13.31
CA LEU A 276 -2.32 18.44 -14.30
C LEU A 276 -2.61 17.00 -14.74
N LEU A 277 -2.86 16.09 -13.78
CA LEU A 277 -3.25 14.71 -14.10
C LEU A 277 -4.54 14.66 -14.93
N ALA A 278 -5.55 15.45 -14.58
CA ALA A 278 -6.83 15.49 -15.28
C ALA A 278 -6.64 15.90 -16.74
N ILE A 279 -5.84 16.94 -17.01
CA ILE A 279 -5.52 17.38 -18.38
C ILE A 279 -4.75 16.30 -19.14
N LEU A 280 -3.70 15.73 -18.54
CA LEU A 280 -2.92 14.68 -19.19
C LEU A 280 -3.74 13.41 -19.45
N SER A 281 -4.73 13.11 -18.60
CA SER A 281 -5.62 11.95 -18.75
C SER A 281 -6.53 12.03 -19.98
N LEU A 282 -6.68 13.20 -20.61
CA LEU A 282 -7.40 13.35 -21.88
C LEU A 282 -6.65 12.71 -23.04
N TYR A 283 -5.32 12.78 -23.00
CA TYR A 283 -4.42 12.24 -24.02
C TYR A 283 -3.89 10.85 -23.65
N PHE A 284 -3.67 10.61 -22.36
CA PHE A 284 -3.09 9.38 -21.82
C PHE A 284 -4.00 8.82 -20.71
N PRO A 285 -5.08 8.10 -21.06
CA PRO A 285 -6.00 7.51 -20.10
C PRO A 285 -5.36 6.47 -19.17
N GLU A 286 -4.12 6.03 -19.46
CA GLU A 286 -3.34 5.10 -18.65
C GLU A 286 -2.68 5.76 -17.42
N LEU A 287 -2.66 7.10 -17.35
CA LEU A 287 -2.00 7.83 -16.27
C LEU A 287 -2.73 7.80 -14.92
N PRO A 288 -4.07 7.85 -14.83
CA PRO A 288 -4.76 7.76 -13.53
C PRO A 288 -4.56 6.40 -12.83
N GLY A 289 -4.67 6.41 -11.50
CA GLY A 289 -4.61 5.21 -10.67
C GLY A 289 -3.20 4.72 -10.36
N ASN A 290 -3.07 3.52 -9.78
CA ASN A 290 -1.81 3.00 -9.23
C ASN A 290 -0.86 2.35 -10.24
N GLY A 291 -1.20 2.34 -11.54
CA GLY A 291 -0.37 1.75 -12.60
C GLY A 291 -0.68 0.28 -12.95
N LYS A 292 -1.69 -0.34 -12.32
CA LYS A 292 -2.13 -1.71 -12.68
C LYS A 292 -2.50 -1.84 -14.16
N GLY A 293 -3.30 -0.91 -14.68
CA GLY A 293 -3.74 -0.88 -16.08
C GLY A 293 -2.58 -0.85 -17.09
N PRO A 294 -1.71 0.18 -17.08
CA PRO A 294 -0.57 0.23 -18.00
C PRO A 294 0.41 -0.95 -17.84
N MET A 295 0.57 -1.48 -16.63
CA MET A 295 1.38 -2.69 -16.41
C MET A 295 0.75 -3.90 -17.09
N GLN A 296 -0.56 -4.12 -16.95
CA GLN A 296 -1.28 -5.20 -17.63
C GLN A 296 -1.17 -5.07 -19.16
N LEU A 297 -1.30 -3.85 -19.70
CA LEU A 297 -1.11 -3.62 -21.15
C LEU A 297 0.34 -3.88 -21.59
N ALA A 298 1.34 -3.50 -20.80
CA ALA A 298 2.74 -3.76 -21.10
C ALA A 298 3.08 -5.26 -21.06
N LEU A 299 2.42 -6.03 -20.17
CA LEU A 299 2.56 -7.50 -20.10
C LEU A 299 1.86 -8.23 -21.23
N SER A 300 0.84 -7.63 -21.85
CA SER A 300 0.07 -8.21 -22.96
C SER A 300 0.49 -7.66 -24.33
N ASP A 301 1.69 -7.09 -24.45
CA ASP A 301 2.23 -6.43 -25.66
C ASP A 301 1.32 -5.35 -26.27
N GLY A 302 0.43 -4.78 -25.46
CA GLY A 302 -0.55 -3.77 -25.88
C GLY A 302 0.00 -2.35 -26.00
N LEU A 303 1.28 -2.13 -25.67
CA LEU A 303 1.92 -0.81 -25.69
C LEU A 303 3.29 -0.86 -26.36
N PRO A 304 3.59 0.02 -27.34
CA PRO A 304 4.93 0.13 -27.89
C PRO A 304 5.90 0.68 -26.84
N LEU A 305 7.17 0.26 -26.90
CA LEU A 305 8.21 0.65 -25.93
C LEU A 305 8.35 2.18 -25.76
N SER A 306 8.18 2.93 -26.84
CA SER A 306 8.18 4.40 -26.82
C SER A 306 7.07 4.97 -25.93
N MET A 307 5.87 4.40 -26.00
CA MET A 307 4.74 4.82 -25.17
C MET A 307 4.94 4.41 -23.71
N VAL A 308 5.52 3.23 -23.44
CA VAL A 308 5.90 2.83 -22.07
C VAL A 308 6.89 3.84 -21.46
N ALA A 309 7.90 4.27 -22.22
CA ALA A 309 8.86 5.26 -21.76
C ALA A 309 8.20 6.63 -21.49
N VAL A 310 7.33 7.10 -22.39
CA VAL A 310 6.57 8.35 -22.21
C VAL A 310 5.67 8.26 -20.98
N LEU A 311 4.89 7.19 -20.83
CA LEU A 311 4.02 6.97 -19.69
C LEU A 311 4.81 6.91 -18.38
N LEU A 312 5.97 6.27 -18.36
CA LEU A 312 6.83 6.23 -17.18
C LEU A 312 7.27 7.65 -16.79
N VAL A 313 7.78 8.44 -17.73
CA VAL A 313 8.23 9.83 -17.47
C VAL A 313 7.07 10.70 -16.98
N LEU A 314 5.93 10.66 -17.68
CA LEU A 314 4.73 11.41 -17.30
C LEU A 314 4.24 11.00 -15.91
N LYS A 315 4.22 9.69 -15.60
CA LYS A 315 3.85 9.19 -14.28
C LYS A 315 4.75 9.75 -13.20
N MET A 316 6.07 9.79 -13.42
CA MET A 316 7.01 10.36 -12.45
C MET A 316 6.74 11.85 -12.23
N VAL A 317 6.52 12.62 -13.30
CA VAL A 317 6.21 14.06 -13.24
C VAL A 317 4.92 14.30 -12.45
N VAL A 318 3.85 13.56 -12.75
CA VAL A 318 2.57 13.71 -12.05
C VAL A 318 2.72 13.33 -10.57
N ILE A 319 3.40 12.21 -10.25
CA ILE A 319 3.62 11.83 -8.85
C ILE A 319 4.39 12.93 -8.12
N LEU A 320 5.44 13.51 -8.72
CA LEU A 320 6.19 14.61 -8.10
C LEU A 320 5.32 15.85 -7.89
N ALA A 321 4.46 16.20 -8.84
CA ALA A 321 3.52 17.31 -8.73
C ALA A 321 2.52 17.09 -7.58
N VAL A 322 1.88 15.91 -7.53
CA VAL A 322 0.93 15.55 -6.46
C VAL A 322 1.61 15.46 -5.09
N ARG A 323 2.85 14.96 -5.01
CA ARG A 323 3.61 14.90 -3.74
C ARG A 323 4.07 16.26 -3.25
N ARG A 324 4.28 17.23 -4.15
CA ARG A 324 4.50 18.64 -3.77
C ARG A 324 3.24 19.25 -3.13
N GLY A 325 2.08 18.67 -3.44
CA GLY A 325 0.79 18.88 -2.81
C GLY A 325 0.77 18.78 -1.30
N GLY A 326 1.54 17.87 -0.68
CA GLY A 326 1.39 17.64 0.75
C GLY A 326 1.90 16.29 1.24
N ARG A 327 1.60 15.97 2.51
CA ARG A 327 1.81 14.63 3.13
C ARG A 327 0.84 13.56 2.59
N VAL A 328 0.35 13.73 1.36
CA VAL A 328 -0.56 12.85 0.66
C VAL A 328 0.09 11.46 0.56
N VAL A 329 -0.59 10.46 1.12
CA VAL A 329 -0.12 9.06 1.27
C VAL A 329 1.28 8.98 1.92
N ASN A 330 1.34 9.08 3.24
CA ASN A 330 2.60 8.87 3.97
C ASN A 330 2.39 8.11 5.29
N PRO A 331 2.85 6.85 5.36
CA PRO A 331 2.81 6.08 6.60
C PRO A 331 3.70 6.66 7.71
N GLY A 332 4.69 7.50 7.39
CA GLY A 332 5.70 8.01 8.35
C GLY A 332 5.50 9.42 8.89
N ALA A 333 4.33 10.03 8.71
CA ALA A 333 4.17 11.48 8.93
C ALA A 333 4.02 11.94 10.39
N GLY A 334 3.95 11.04 11.38
CA GLY A 334 3.86 11.44 12.79
C GLY A 334 5.09 11.13 13.65
N GLY A 335 6.21 10.66 13.07
CA GLY A 335 7.50 10.67 13.77
C GLY A 335 8.28 11.94 13.41
N GLY A 336 8.80 12.67 14.40
CA GLY A 336 9.85 13.66 14.14
C GLY A 336 11.03 13.02 13.42
N ARG A 337 12.01 13.83 13.02
CA ARG A 337 13.29 13.42 12.39
C ARG A 337 14.01 12.21 13.03
N ALA A 338 13.58 11.73 14.19
CA ALA A 338 14.11 10.60 14.96
C ALA A 338 13.69 9.18 14.49
N GLY A 339 12.75 9.01 13.54
CA GLY A 339 12.35 7.67 13.06
C GLY A 339 13.17 7.13 11.88
N GLN A 340 13.96 7.97 11.22
CA GLN A 340 14.82 7.59 10.11
C GLN A 340 16.19 6.99 10.49
N PRO A 341 16.81 7.24 11.66
CA PRO A 341 18.13 6.67 11.96
C PRO A 341 18.13 5.17 12.30
N ALA A 342 17.01 4.59 12.77
CA ALA A 342 16.98 3.19 13.20
C ALA A 342 16.94 2.21 12.02
N ALA A 343 16.13 2.48 11.01
CA ALA A 343 16.10 1.69 9.78
C ALA A 343 17.40 1.85 8.95
N LEU A 344 18.05 3.02 9.02
CA LEU A 344 19.36 3.26 8.40
C LEU A 344 20.50 2.56 9.14
N ARG A 345 20.40 2.33 10.46
CA ARG A 345 21.33 1.45 11.18
C ARG A 345 21.11 -0.02 10.83
N ALA A 346 19.87 -0.45 10.60
CA ALA A 346 19.58 -1.81 10.18
C ALA A 346 20.03 -2.12 8.73
N LEU A 347 19.99 -1.13 7.83
CA LEU A 347 20.50 -1.28 6.46
C LEU A 347 22.04 -1.23 6.36
N ALA A 348 22.74 -0.86 7.45
CA ALA A 348 24.19 -0.69 7.51
C ALA A 348 24.92 -1.80 8.29
N ILE A 349 24.23 -2.84 8.75
CA ILE A 349 24.89 -3.96 9.42
C ILE A 349 25.27 -5.00 8.37
N ARG A 350 26.57 -5.01 8.06
CA ARG A 350 27.34 -6.12 7.47
C ARG A 350 26.66 -7.44 7.78
N VAL A 351 26.26 -8.18 6.76
CA VAL A 351 26.01 -9.62 6.88
C VAL A 351 27.38 -10.26 7.13
N PRO A 352 27.72 -10.76 8.33
CA PRO A 352 28.83 -11.66 8.48
C PRO A 352 28.24 -13.05 8.24
N TRP A 353 28.26 -13.51 6.99
CA TRP A 353 28.20 -14.95 6.77
C TRP A 353 29.44 -15.55 7.45
N ARG A 354 29.29 -16.01 8.68
CA ARG A 354 30.24 -16.90 9.33
C ARG A 354 29.56 -18.25 9.48
N ARG A 355 29.94 -19.11 8.53
CA ARG A 355 29.96 -20.58 8.46
C ARG A 355 28.90 -21.35 9.21
#